data_AF-A0A7J5ATM9-F1
#
_entry.id   AF-A0A7J5ATM9-F1
#
_cell.length_a   1.000
_cell.length_b   1.000
_cell.length_c   1.000
_cell.angle_alpha   90.00
_cell.angle_beta   90.00
_cell.angle_gamma   90.00
#
_symmetry.space_group_name_H-M   'P 1'
#
loop_
_entity.id
_entity.type
_entity.pdbx_description
1 polymer ?
#
loop_
_entity_poly.entity_id
_entity_poly.type
_entity_poly.pdbx_seq_one_letter_code
_entity_poly.pdbx_strand_id
1 'polypeptide(L)'
;MPMNEQRTPQIAPVSRSRRRLSRAGLITAITAGVVAAGAGTAAAVAYLTEETVASGMPGAAVIFEGTDPSCTTTDHVVFDCTLSRAPKSDVLPNPAKREKVKTAPRPAATDYTDVKHAFVDDQGNIAGGCKGVDAAGLHWVCYAGQRAVTEGVIAQRLLGEHLDSPARG
;
A
#
# COMPACT_ATOMS: atom_id res chain seq x y z
N MET A 1 63.37 42.04 58.78
CA MET A 1 64.12 41.20 57.82
C MET A 1 63.82 39.75 58.18
N PRO A 2 63.57 38.80 57.25
CA PRO A 2 63.97 38.76 55.84
C PRO A 2 62.81 38.65 54.82
N MET A 3 63.14 38.96 53.55
CA MET A 3 62.45 38.55 52.33
C MET A 3 62.66 37.04 52.08
N ASN A 4 61.74 36.34 51.41
CA ASN A 4 62.09 35.62 50.16
C ASN A 4 60.94 34.91 49.44
N GLU A 5 61.02 34.99 48.09
CA GLU A 5 60.74 33.99 47.04
C GLU A 5 59.38 33.25 46.96
N GLN A 6 58.56 33.49 45.93
CA GLN A 6 58.65 33.11 44.49
C GLN A 6 58.01 31.74 44.15
N ARG A 7 57.35 31.73 42.99
CA ARG A 7 56.98 30.63 42.07
C ARG A 7 55.54 30.11 42.11
N THR A 8 54.78 30.54 41.11
CA THR A 8 53.77 29.76 40.39
C THR A 8 54.43 28.58 39.66
N PRO A 9 53.72 27.44 39.53
CA PRO A 9 53.14 27.04 38.25
C PRO A 9 51.67 26.60 38.42
N GLN A 10 50.74 27.01 37.55
CA GLN A 10 50.36 26.40 36.26
C GLN A 10 49.65 25.05 36.35
N ILE A 11 48.67 24.90 35.45
CA ILE A 11 47.97 23.68 35.00
C ILE A 11 46.62 23.40 35.69
N ALA A 12 45.56 23.75 34.97
CA ALA A 12 44.23 23.19 35.11
C ALA A 12 44.20 21.72 34.64
N PRO A 13 43.31 20.89 35.22
CA PRO A 13 42.62 19.94 34.34
C PRO A 13 41.12 19.80 34.64
N VAL A 14 40.37 19.87 33.54
CA VAL A 14 39.48 18.80 33.05
C VAL A 14 38.40 18.25 34.01
N SER A 15 37.19 18.69 33.69
CA SER A 15 35.96 17.90 33.53
C SER A 15 35.21 17.33 34.74
N ARG A 16 33.89 17.31 34.51
CA ARG A 16 32.87 16.40 35.07
C ARG A 16 32.57 16.54 36.56
N SER A 17 31.47 17.23 36.83
CA SER A 17 30.49 16.73 37.79
C SER A 17 29.11 17.29 37.45
N ARG A 18 28.33 16.59 36.60
CA ARG A 18 27.20 15.74 37.02
C ARG A 18 26.38 16.31 38.19
N ARG A 19 25.23 16.86 37.79
CA ARG A 19 23.91 16.75 38.44
C ARG A 19 23.86 17.19 39.92
N ARG A 20 23.43 18.43 40.12
CA ARG A 20 22.39 18.69 41.13
C ARG A 20 21.22 19.38 40.43
N LEU A 21 20.15 18.60 40.30
CA LEU A 21 18.80 19.06 40.00
C LEU A 21 18.42 20.12 41.02
N SER A 22 18.31 21.38 40.59
CA SER A 22 17.49 22.35 41.30
C SER A 22 16.27 22.63 40.44
N ARG A 23 15.12 22.34 41.05
CA ARG A 23 13.78 22.48 40.49
C ARG A 23 13.49 23.97 40.22
N ALA A 24 12.62 24.20 39.23
CA ALA A 24 12.02 25.48 38.85
C ALA A 24 12.83 26.33 37.87
N GLY A 25 12.69 26.00 36.59
CA GLY A 25 13.00 26.89 35.47
C GLY A 25 12.06 26.54 34.33
N LEU A 26 11.26 27.52 33.94
CA LEU A 26 10.07 27.43 33.11
C LEU A 26 10.29 26.72 31.75
N ILE A 27 9.25 26.01 31.34
CA ILE A 27 9.04 25.33 30.07
C ILE A 27 9.09 26.33 28.91
N THR A 28 9.98 26.10 27.95
CA THR A 28 9.73 26.32 26.51
C THR A 28 10.39 25.19 25.74
N ALA A 29 9.88 23.98 25.92
CA ALA A 29 10.09 22.93 24.94
C ALA A 29 9.16 23.24 23.78
N ILE A 30 9.73 23.60 22.64
CA ILE A 30 9.03 23.53 21.35
C ILE A 30 8.74 22.04 21.15
N THR A 31 7.63 21.57 21.68
CA THR A 31 6.99 20.36 21.18
C THR A 31 6.56 20.72 19.77
N ALA A 32 7.45 20.50 18.81
CA ALA A 32 7.03 20.18 17.47
C ALA A 32 6.13 18.95 17.65
N GLY A 33 4.82 19.22 17.73
CA GLY A 33 3.82 18.19 17.67
C GLY A 33 4.05 17.49 16.36
N VAL A 34 4.71 16.33 16.42
CA VAL A 34 4.57 15.31 15.41
C VAL A 34 3.11 14.91 15.55
N VAL A 35 2.24 15.67 14.88
CA VAL A 35 0.89 15.22 14.57
C VAL A 35 1.14 13.91 13.87
N ALA A 36 0.73 12.82 14.53
CA ALA A 36 0.69 11.51 13.93
C ALA A 36 -0.15 11.66 12.65
N ALA A 37 0.52 11.85 11.52
CA ALA A 37 -0.06 11.64 10.22
C ALA A 37 -0.18 10.13 10.05
N GLY A 38 -1.10 9.53 10.81
CA GLY A 38 -1.70 8.25 10.48
C GLY A 38 -2.67 8.48 9.32
N ALA A 39 -2.12 8.89 8.19
CA ALA A 39 -2.79 8.98 6.92
C ALA A 39 -1.71 8.61 5.93
N GLY A 40 -1.81 7.39 5.37
CA GLY A 40 -0.90 6.91 4.35
C GLY A 40 -0.67 8.04 3.36
N THR A 41 0.60 8.40 3.17
CA THR A 41 0.96 9.25 2.05
C THR A 41 0.41 8.53 0.83
N ALA A 42 -0.60 9.12 0.17
CA ALA A 42 -0.96 8.72 -1.17
C ALA A 42 0.31 8.99 -1.99
N ALA A 43 1.17 7.98 -2.08
CA ALA A 43 2.37 8.05 -2.89
C ALA A 43 1.89 8.47 -4.27
N ALA A 44 2.60 9.42 -4.86
CA ALA A 44 2.30 9.86 -6.21
C ALA A 44 2.47 8.64 -7.13
N VAL A 45 1.36 7.92 -7.36
CA VAL A 45 1.14 6.93 -8.41
C VAL A 45 1.10 7.66 -9.75
N ALA A 46 2.17 8.40 -10.02
CA ALA A 46 2.35 9.16 -11.23
C ALA A 46 2.92 8.19 -12.26
N TYR A 47 2.07 7.83 -13.23
CA TYR A 47 2.41 7.10 -14.45
C TYR A 47 2.87 5.66 -14.22
N LEU A 48 1.91 4.79 -13.93
CA LEU A 48 2.15 3.36 -14.06
C LEU A 48 2.32 2.99 -15.54
N THR A 49 3.19 2.04 -15.82
CA THR A 49 3.32 1.44 -17.14
C THR A 49 2.36 0.26 -17.27
N GLU A 50 2.08 -0.14 -18.50
CA GLU A 50 1.33 -1.35 -18.80
C GLU A 50 1.91 -2.59 -18.11
N GLU A 51 3.25 -2.69 -18.08
CA GLU A 51 3.97 -3.79 -17.46
C GLU A 51 3.87 -3.76 -15.93
N THR A 52 3.90 -2.58 -15.31
CA THR A 52 3.70 -2.45 -13.86
C THR A 52 2.29 -2.89 -13.46
N VAL A 53 1.26 -2.52 -14.22
CA VAL A 53 -0.11 -2.95 -13.91
C VAL A 53 -0.27 -4.47 -14.13
N ALA A 54 0.23 -4.98 -15.25
CA ALA A 54 0.17 -6.41 -15.54
C ALA A 54 0.87 -7.25 -14.47
N SER A 55 2.10 -6.92 -14.09
CA SER A 55 2.84 -7.62 -13.03
C SER A 55 2.24 -7.41 -11.63
N GLY A 56 1.60 -6.26 -11.41
CA GLY A 56 0.93 -5.91 -10.16
C GLY A 56 -0.36 -6.69 -9.86
N MET A 57 -1.06 -7.16 -10.89
CA MET A 57 -2.30 -7.93 -10.73
C MET A 57 -2.09 -9.21 -9.88
N PRO A 58 -1.20 -10.15 -10.23
CA PRO A 58 -0.93 -11.33 -9.41
C PRO A 58 -0.26 -11.02 -8.07
N GLY A 59 0.38 -9.85 -7.93
CA GLY A 59 0.96 -9.41 -6.66
C GLY A 59 -0.07 -9.06 -5.58
N ALA A 60 -1.30 -8.72 -5.99
CA ALA A 60 -2.36 -8.30 -5.07
C ALA A 60 -3.46 -9.33 -4.88
N ALA A 61 -3.72 -10.20 -5.86
CA ALA A 61 -4.78 -11.19 -5.78
C ALA A 61 -4.36 -12.54 -6.38
N VAL A 62 -4.51 -13.61 -5.60
CA VAL A 62 -4.11 -14.97 -6.01
C VAL A 62 -4.87 -15.49 -7.23
N ILE A 63 -6.02 -14.89 -7.57
CA ILE A 63 -6.86 -15.29 -8.69
C ILE A 63 -6.12 -15.16 -10.02
N PHE A 64 -5.19 -14.20 -10.09
CA PHE A 64 -4.43 -13.88 -11.29
C PHE A 64 -3.14 -14.70 -11.43
N GLU A 65 -2.80 -15.55 -10.46
CA GLU A 65 -1.60 -16.40 -10.53
C GLU A 65 -1.66 -17.38 -11.71
N GLY A 66 -0.71 -17.24 -12.64
CA GLY A 66 -0.61 -18.06 -13.84
C GLY A 66 -1.63 -17.69 -14.92
N THR A 67 -2.22 -16.49 -14.85
CA THR A 67 -3.12 -15.98 -15.89
C THR A 67 -2.39 -15.15 -16.96
N ASP A 68 -1.14 -14.76 -16.69
CA ASP A 68 -0.26 -14.01 -17.58
C ASP A 68 -0.94 -12.77 -18.18
N PRO A 69 -1.24 -11.75 -17.35
CA PRO A 69 -1.90 -10.53 -17.78
C PRO A 69 -1.05 -9.72 -18.76
N SER A 70 -1.71 -9.07 -19.70
CA SER A 70 -1.13 -8.05 -20.59
C SER A 70 -2.07 -6.86 -20.66
N CYS A 71 -1.53 -5.65 -20.47
CA CYS A 71 -2.31 -4.43 -20.38
C CYS A 71 -1.95 -3.45 -21.49
N THR A 72 -2.89 -2.60 -21.86
CA THR A 72 -2.69 -1.47 -22.77
C THR A 72 -3.30 -0.20 -22.18
N THR A 73 -2.73 0.97 -22.48
CA THR A 73 -3.29 2.26 -22.03
C THR A 73 -3.04 3.38 -23.03
N THR A 74 -3.87 4.43 -22.95
CA THR A 74 -3.66 5.70 -23.68
C THR A 74 -3.40 6.88 -22.75
N ASP A 75 -3.68 6.75 -21.45
CA ASP A 75 -3.65 7.86 -20.49
C ASP A 75 -2.86 7.56 -19.21
N HIS A 76 -2.30 6.35 -19.07
CA HIS A 76 -1.56 5.86 -17.91
C HIS A 76 -2.36 5.85 -16.59
N VAL A 77 -3.68 5.96 -16.68
CA VAL A 77 -4.61 5.95 -15.54
C VAL A 77 -5.63 4.82 -15.68
N VAL A 78 -6.07 4.54 -16.91
CA VAL A 78 -6.98 3.46 -17.25
C VAL A 78 -6.26 2.47 -18.16
N PHE A 79 -6.31 1.20 -17.78
CA PHE A 79 -5.61 0.12 -18.46
C PHE A 79 -6.63 -0.95 -18.86
N ASP A 80 -6.63 -1.32 -20.13
CA ASP A 80 -7.38 -2.48 -20.62
C ASP A 80 -6.44 -3.68 -20.56
N CYS A 81 -6.78 -4.65 -19.70
CA CYS A 81 -5.96 -5.81 -19.43
C CYS A 81 -6.67 -7.08 -19.88
N THR A 82 -5.89 -7.96 -20.52
CA THR A 82 -6.32 -9.28 -20.97
C THR A 82 -5.54 -10.37 -20.26
N LEU A 83 -6.19 -11.50 -19.98
CA LEU A 83 -5.57 -12.67 -19.40
C LEU A 83 -5.44 -13.77 -20.46
N SER A 84 -4.29 -14.45 -20.49
CA SER A 84 -4.06 -15.59 -21.37
C SER A 84 -4.88 -16.82 -20.95
N ARG A 85 -5.28 -16.89 -19.68
CA ARG A 85 -6.06 -17.97 -19.08
C ARG A 85 -7.07 -17.42 -18.08
N ALA A 86 -8.19 -18.11 -17.93
CA ALA A 86 -9.21 -17.73 -16.96
C ALA A 86 -8.64 -17.77 -15.52
N PRO A 87 -9.06 -16.84 -14.63
CA PRO A 87 -8.65 -16.86 -13.23
C PRO A 87 -9.04 -18.16 -12.54
N LYS A 88 -8.22 -18.59 -11.58
CA LYS A 88 -8.58 -19.72 -10.71
C LYS A 88 -9.79 -19.29 -9.87
N SER A 89 -10.86 -20.08 -9.88
CA SER A 89 -12.04 -19.77 -9.07
C SER A 89 -11.77 -20.02 -7.59
N ASP A 90 -11.52 -18.97 -6.85
CA ASP A 90 -11.60 -18.89 -5.37
C ASP A 90 -12.77 -17.99 -4.92
N VAL A 91 -13.44 -17.33 -5.87
CA VAL A 91 -14.68 -16.58 -5.68
C VAL A 91 -15.80 -17.54 -5.25
N LEU A 92 -16.16 -17.49 -3.96
CA LEU A 92 -17.43 -18.03 -3.49
C LEU A 92 -18.57 -17.37 -4.29
N PRO A 93 -19.58 -18.13 -4.76
CA PRO A 93 -20.64 -17.60 -5.59
C PRO A 93 -21.30 -16.37 -4.95
N ASN A 94 -21.46 -15.31 -5.76
CA ASN A 94 -22.01 -14.02 -5.37
C ASN A 94 -23.29 -14.20 -4.52
N PRO A 95 -23.33 -13.72 -3.26
CA PRO A 95 -24.50 -13.90 -2.39
C PRO A 95 -25.76 -13.17 -2.89
N ALA A 96 -25.64 -12.18 -3.78
CA ALA A 96 -26.77 -11.48 -4.40
C ALA A 96 -27.45 -12.28 -5.53
N LYS A 97 -26.81 -13.35 -6.05
CA LYS A 97 -27.41 -14.32 -6.99
C LYS A 97 -27.72 -15.66 -6.30
N ARG A 98 -28.20 -15.65 -5.05
CA ARG A 98 -28.72 -16.86 -4.40
C ARG A 98 -30.15 -17.13 -4.84
N GLU A 99 -30.32 -17.59 -6.07
CA GLU A 99 -31.55 -18.30 -6.42
C GLU A 99 -31.60 -19.58 -5.57
N LYS A 100 -32.73 -19.84 -4.90
CA LYS A 100 -32.89 -20.99 -3.98
C LYS A 100 -32.87 -22.31 -4.75
N VAL A 101 -31.70 -22.82 -5.11
CA VAL A 101 -31.58 -24.12 -5.79
C VAL A 101 -31.44 -25.25 -4.77
N LYS A 102 -32.44 -26.15 -4.74
CA LYS A 102 -32.62 -27.26 -3.79
C LYS A 102 -31.85 -28.55 -4.13
N THR A 103 -30.77 -28.46 -4.90
CA THR A 103 -29.94 -29.62 -5.25
C THR A 103 -28.52 -29.12 -5.45
N ALA A 104 -27.54 -29.71 -4.77
CA ALA A 104 -26.15 -29.24 -4.77
C ALA A 104 -25.60 -29.16 -6.22
N PRO A 105 -25.37 -27.96 -6.77
CA PRO A 105 -24.87 -27.83 -8.14
C PRO A 105 -23.36 -28.09 -8.17
N ARG A 106 -22.90 -28.77 -9.24
CA ARG A 106 -21.54 -28.61 -9.77
C ARG A 106 -21.20 -27.12 -9.76
N PRO A 107 -20.03 -26.64 -9.29
CA PRO A 107 -19.76 -25.22 -9.24
C PRO A 107 -20.02 -24.63 -10.63
N ALA A 108 -21.04 -23.79 -10.72
CA ALA A 108 -21.31 -23.04 -11.93
C ALA A 108 -20.04 -22.24 -12.24
N ALA A 109 -19.68 -22.13 -13.51
CA ALA A 109 -18.59 -21.27 -13.93
C ALA A 109 -18.75 -19.90 -13.25
N THR A 110 -17.73 -19.46 -12.51
CA THR A 110 -17.74 -18.17 -11.82
C THR A 110 -17.91 -17.08 -12.86
N ASP A 111 -18.93 -16.23 -12.68
CA ASP A 111 -19.15 -15.03 -13.47
C ASP A 111 -18.28 -13.91 -12.90
N TYR A 112 -17.22 -13.54 -13.61
CA TYR A 112 -16.26 -12.51 -13.20
C TYR A 112 -16.70 -11.07 -13.54
N THR A 113 -17.88 -10.89 -14.12
CA THR A 113 -18.39 -9.55 -14.45
C THR A 113 -18.54 -8.70 -13.19
N ASP A 114 -17.99 -7.48 -13.21
CA ASP A 114 -17.96 -6.52 -12.09
C ASP A 114 -17.24 -7.01 -10.82
N VAL A 115 -16.54 -8.15 -10.86
CA VAL A 115 -15.64 -8.56 -9.78
C VAL A 115 -14.48 -7.56 -9.70
N LYS A 116 -14.09 -7.20 -8.48
CA LYS A 116 -13.10 -6.14 -8.22
C LYS A 116 -11.94 -6.69 -7.41
N HIS A 117 -10.72 -6.44 -7.88
CA HIS A 117 -9.50 -6.78 -7.17
C HIS A 117 -8.52 -5.62 -7.19
N ALA A 118 -7.75 -5.45 -6.13
CA ALA A 118 -6.63 -4.52 -6.14
C ALA A 118 -5.50 -5.03 -7.06
N PHE A 119 -4.58 -4.13 -7.41
CA PHE A 119 -3.26 -4.49 -7.92
C PHE A 119 -2.20 -3.66 -7.18
N VAL A 120 -0.96 -4.15 -7.13
CA VAL A 120 0.15 -3.48 -6.44
C VAL A 120 1.16 -2.86 -7.41
N ASP A 121 1.96 -1.90 -6.95
CA ASP A 121 3.17 -1.44 -7.63
C ASP A 121 4.35 -2.42 -7.42
N ASP A 122 5.51 -2.06 -7.96
CA ASP A 122 6.77 -2.80 -7.82
C ASP A 122 7.28 -2.90 -6.38
N GLN A 123 6.78 -2.03 -5.50
CA GLN A 123 7.09 -2.02 -4.09
C GLN A 123 6.05 -2.78 -3.25
N GLY A 124 5.06 -3.42 -3.87
CA GLY A 124 4.01 -4.17 -3.17
C GLY A 124 2.93 -3.29 -2.52
N ASN A 125 2.87 -2.00 -2.84
CA ASN A 125 1.80 -1.13 -2.35
C ASN A 125 0.62 -1.14 -3.31
N ILE A 126 -0.60 -1.14 -2.79
CA ILE A 126 -1.81 -1.08 -3.60
C ILE A 126 -1.80 0.22 -4.42
N ALA A 127 -1.64 0.06 -5.73
CA ALA A 127 -1.50 1.17 -6.66
C ALA A 127 -2.80 1.45 -7.43
N GLY A 128 -3.80 0.57 -7.31
CA GLY A 128 -5.10 0.75 -7.94
C GLY A 128 -5.97 -0.50 -7.84
N GLY A 129 -6.92 -0.65 -8.75
CA GLY A 129 -7.75 -1.85 -8.84
C GLY A 129 -8.33 -2.12 -10.22
N CYS A 130 -8.63 -3.39 -10.46
CA CYS A 130 -9.16 -3.95 -11.68
C CYS A 130 -10.61 -4.41 -11.50
N LYS A 131 -11.43 -4.21 -12.53
CA LYS A 131 -12.81 -4.66 -12.59
C LYS A 131 -13.02 -5.59 -13.79
N GLY A 132 -13.58 -6.77 -13.55
CA GLY A 132 -13.88 -7.75 -14.60
C GLY A 132 -14.96 -7.25 -15.55
N VAL A 133 -14.75 -7.44 -16.85
CA VAL A 133 -15.65 -6.97 -17.91
C VAL A 133 -16.54 -8.08 -18.44
N ASP A 134 -16.01 -9.30 -18.49
CA ASP A 134 -16.72 -10.47 -18.99
C ASP A 134 -16.81 -11.60 -17.97
N ALA A 135 -17.75 -12.50 -18.20
CA ALA A 135 -18.03 -13.61 -17.30
C ALA A 135 -16.89 -14.63 -17.23
N ALA A 136 -16.07 -14.78 -18.27
CA ALA A 136 -14.92 -15.70 -18.25
C ALA A 136 -13.72 -15.13 -17.49
N GLY A 137 -13.74 -13.84 -17.17
CA GLY A 137 -12.67 -13.14 -16.46
C GLY A 137 -11.42 -12.97 -17.32
N LEU A 138 -11.56 -12.91 -18.65
CA LEU A 138 -10.42 -12.75 -19.56
C LEU A 138 -10.11 -11.28 -19.86
N HIS A 139 -11.05 -10.37 -19.62
CA HIS A 139 -10.92 -8.94 -19.81
C HIS A 139 -11.20 -8.18 -18.52
N TRP A 140 -10.32 -7.23 -18.20
CA TRP A 140 -10.36 -6.43 -16.99
C TRP A 140 -10.03 -4.97 -17.32
N VAL A 141 -10.78 -4.03 -16.77
CA VAL A 141 -10.40 -2.62 -16.79
C VAL A 141 -9.78 -2.27 -15.45
N CYS A 142 -8.52 -1.86 -15.47
CA CYS A 142 -7.77 -1.45 -14.30
C CYS A 142 -7.64 0.07 -14.24
N TYR A 143 -7.79 0.62 -13.04
CA TYR A 143 -7.69 2.03 -12.76
C TYR A 143 -6.54 2.24 -11.79
N ALA A 144 -5.64 3.17 -12.10
CA ALA A 144 -4.55 3.55 -11.23
C ALA A 144 -4.98 4.65 -10.25
N GLY A 145 -4.43 4.59 -9.05
CA GLY A 145 -4.50 5.65 -8.06
C GLY A 145 -5.91 6.05 -7.67
N GLN A 146 -6.09 7.37 -7.60
CA GLN A 146 -7.34 7.97 -7.16
C GLN A 146 -8.51 7.63 -8.09
N ARG A 147 -8.25 7.30 -9.36
CA ARG A 147 -9.32 6.88 -10.28
C ARG A 147 -9.95 5.56 -9.82
N ALA A 148 -9.17 4.63 -9.30
CA ALA A 148 -9.67 3.37 -8.74
C ALA A 148 -10.64 3.57 -7.58
N VAL A 149 -10.38 4.57 -6.74
CA VAL A 149 -11.27 4.96 -5.64
C VAL A 149 -12.53 5.62 -6.17
N THR A 150 -12.38 6.50 -7.17
CA THR A 150 -13.49 7.24 -7.78
C THR A 150 -14.48 6.32 -8.47
N GLU A 151 -13.99 5.28 -9.16
CA GLU A 151 -14.80 4.23 -9.80
C GLU A 151 -15.33 3.19 -8.78
N GLY A 152 -14.99 3.35 -7.50
CA GLY A 152 -15.41 2.46 -6.42
C GLY A 152 -14.86 1.04 -6.56
N VAL A 153 -13.70 0.87 -7.20
CA VAL A 153 -13.03 -0.43 -7.34
C VAL A 153 -12.28 -0.79 -6.06
N ILE A 154 -11.64 0.19 -5.42
CA ILE A 154 -11.03 0.06 -4.09
C ILE A 154 -11.51 1.19 -3.16
N ALA A 155 -11.41 0.97 -1.85
CA ALA A 155 -11.66 2.03 -0.87
C ALA A 155 -10.45 2.95 -0.73
N GLN A 156 -10.67 4.24 -0.43
CA GLN A 156 -9.58 5.23 -0.26
C GLN A 156 -8.47 4.76 0.68
N ARG A 157 -8.83 4.10 1.77
CA ARG A 157 -7.87 3.63 2.79
C ARG A 157 -6.89 2.58 2.29
N LEU A 158 -7.25 1.85 1.23
CA LEU A 158 -6.41 0.80 0.66
C LEU A 158 -5.35 1.38 -0.26
N LEU A 159 -5.59 2.55 -0.87
CA LEU A 159 -4.64 3.10 -1.82
C LEU A 159 -3.33 3.48 -1.12
N GLY A 160 -2.22 2.91 -1.59
CA GLY A 160 -0.88 3.04 -0.99
C GLY A 160 -0.61 2.12 0.19
N GLU A 161 -1.56 1.26 0.58
CA GLU A 161 -1.33 0.25 1.62
C GLU A 161 -0.39 -0.85 1.10
N HIS A 162 0.62 -1.21 1.90
CA HIS A 162 1.55 -2.27 1.55
C HIS A 162 0.95 -3.65 1.82
N LEU A 163 1.08 -4.57 0.87
CA LEU A 163 0.67 -5.96 1.03
C LEU A 163 1.90 -6.86 1.22
N ASP A 164 1.98 -7.53 2.38
CA ASP A 164 3.02 -8.55 2.63
C ASP A 164 2.82 -9.81 1.77
N SER A 165 1.60 -10.04 1.28
CA SER A 165 1.25 -11.16 0.39
C SER A 165 -0.04 -10.89 -0.39
N PRO A 166 -0.26 -11.55 -1.54
CA PRO A 166 -1.49 -11.40 -2.32
C PRO A 166 -2.73 -11.83 -1.53
N ALA A 167 -3.82 -11.10 -1.67
CA ALA A 167 -5.10 -11.39 -1.04
C ALA A 167 -5.77 -12.64 -1.67
N ARG A 168 -6.53 -13.37 -0.85
CA ARG A 168 -7.43 -14.44 -1.27
C ARG A 168 -8.87 -13.98 -1.01
N GLY A 169 -9.69 -13.91 -2.07
CA GLY A 169 -11.14 -13.66 -2.02
C GLY A 169 -11.61 -12.45 -1.22
#